data_AF-G0EHR4-F1
#
_entry.id   AF-G0EHR4-F1
#
_cell.length_a   1.000
_cell.length_b   1.000
_cell.length_c   1.000
_cell.angle_alpha   90.00
_cell.angle_beta   90.00
_cell.angle_gamma   90.00
#
_symmetry.space_group_name_H-M   'P 1'
#
loop_
_entity.id
_entity.type
_entity.pdbx_description
1 polymer ?
#
loop_
_entity_poly.entity_id
_entity_poly.type
_entity_poly.pdbx_seq_one_letter_code
_entity_poly.pdbx_strand_id
1 'polypeptide(L)'
;MSVASPEQVEVFNPWGSTLVTLGFLLIFLGVALVMIGFLLNIWSFGQQRVEGGRTEGGAVIIIGPFPIILASSERVAKTLLLLSIVLVILLIVLFFALPMLLRRVATPG
;
A
#
# COMPACT_ATOMS: atom_id res chain seq x y z
N MET A 1 -17.13 39.40 -38.61
CA MET A 1 -15.98 38.94 -37.80
C MET A 1 -16.53 38.26 -36.56
N SER A 2 -16.41 36.93 -36.49
CA SER A 2 -16.91 36.12 -35.37
C SER A 2 -15.95 36.26 -34.20
N VAL A 3 -16.37 36.95 -33.14
CA VAL A 3 -15.60 37.12 -31.91
C VAL A 3 -15.65 35.81 -31.15
N ALA A 4 -14.50 35.15 -31.00
CA ALA A 4 -14.37 33.90 -30.26
C ALA A 4 -14.72 34.14 -28.77
N SER A 5 -15.56 33.26 -28.22
CA SER A 5 -16.03 33.28 -26.84
C SER A 5 -14.87 33.08 -25.84
N PRO A 6 -14.80 33.85 -24.74
CA PRO A 6 -13.71 33.80 -23.75
C PRO A 6 -13.70 32.54 -22.85
N GLU A 7 -14.49 31.52 -23.16
CA GLU A 7 -14.80 30.40 -22.25
C GLU A 7 -13.84 29.21 -22.34
N GLN A 8 -12.76 29.30 -23.12
CA GLN A 8 -11.85 28.17 -23.39
C GLN A 8 -10.43 28.38 -22.84
N VAL A 9 -10.28 29.11 -21.73
CA VAL A 9 -9.01 29.09 -20.99
C VAL A 9 -9.00 27.83 -20.13
N GLU A 10 -8.57 26.70 -20.71
CA GLU A 10 -8.13 25.56 -19.92
C GLU A 10 -7.05 26.04 -18.96
N VAL A 11 -7.41 26.19 -17.68
CA VAL A 11 -6.46 26.51 -16.62
C VAL A 11 -5.54 25.30 -16.48
N PHE A 12 -4.41 25.32 -17.19
CA PHE A 12 -3.35 24.33 -17.07
C PHE A 12 -2.88 24.31 -15.61
N ASN A 13 -3.32 23.29 -14.86
CA ASN A 13 -2.88 23.03 -13.48
C ASN A 13 -1.88 21.86 -13.47
N PRO A 14 -0.61 22.08 -13.86
CA PRO A 14 0.42 21.04 -13.92
C PRO A 14 0.80 20.50 -12.54
N TRP A 15 0.48 21.27 -11.49
CA TRP A 15 0.86 20.95 -10.12
C TRP A 15 -0.06 19.89 -9.52
N GLY A 16 -1.33 19.86 -9.91
CA GLY A 16 -2.30 18.88 -9.38
C GLY A 16 -1.90 17.44 -9.67
N SER A 17 -1.64 17.11 -10.93
CA SER A 17 -1.22 15.76 -11.33
C SER A 17 0.15 15.38 -10.77
N THR A 18 1.08 16.34 -10.73
CA THR A 18 2.43 16.14 -10.19
C THR A 18 2.41 15.82 -8.70
N LEU A 19 1.67 16.59 -7.90
CA LEU A 19 1.55 16.38 -6.45
C LEU A 19 0.87 15.06 -6.10
N VAL A 20 -0.19 14.72 -6.85
CA VAL A 20 -0.86 13.42 -6.71
C VAL A 20 0.12 12.29 -7.00
N THR A 21 0.86 12.37 -8.11
CA THR A 21 1.86 11.36 -8.49
C THR A 21 2.95 11.19 -7.44
N LEU A 22 3.48 12.30 -6.91
CA LEU A 22 4.48 12.27 -5.84
C LEU A 22 3.94 11.66 -4.55
N GLY A 23 2.69 11.97 -4.18
CA GLY A 23 2.01 11.38 -3.03
C GLY A 23 1.88 9.86 -3.16
N PHE A 24 1.47 9.37 -4.33
CA PHE A 24 1.42 7.93 -4.61
C PHE A 24 2.79 7.27 -4.51
N LEU A 25 3.82 7.90 -5.10
CA LEU A 25 5.18 7.37 -5.08
C LEU A 25 5.71 7.27 -3.65
N LEU A 26 5.41 8.26 -2.81
CA LEU A 26 5.80 8.26 -1.40
C LEU A 26 5.08 7.17 -0.59
N ILE A 27 3.77 6.98 -0.82
CA ILE A 27 3.01 5.88 -0.19
C ILE A 27 3.62 4.54 -0.60
N PHE A 28 3.86 4.34 -1.90
CA PHE A 28 4.42 3.09 -2.41
C PHE A 28 5.82 2.82 -1.85
N LEU A 29 6.65 3.86 -1.75
CA LEU A 29 7.98 3.78 -1.16
C LEU A 29 7.92 3.42 0.33
N GLY A 30 7.00 4.04 1.10
CA GLY A 30 6.81 3.72 2.51
C GLY A 30 6.39 2.27 2.72
N VAL A 31 5.49 1.76 1.89
CA VAL A 31 5.04 0.36 1.91
C VAL A 31 6.19 -0.59 1.57
N ALA A 32 6.97 -0.27 0.54
CA ALA A 32 8.14 -1.06 0.15
C ALA A 32 9.18 -1.12 1.28
N LEU A 33 9.46 0.00 1.96
CA LEU A 33 10.38 0.05 3.10
C LEU A 33 9.90 -0.80 4.27
N VAL A 34 8.60 -0.75 4.60
CA VAL A 34 8.01 -1.61 5.64
C VAL A 34 8.15 -3.08 5.26
N MET A 35 7.88 -3.44 3.99
CA MET A 35 8.01 -4.79 3.47
C MET A 35 9.46 -5.30 3.54
N ILE A 36 10.43 -4.47 3.14
CA ILE A 36 11.86 -4.79 3.20
C ILE A 36 12.31 -4.95 4.65
N GLY A 37 11.98 -4.01 5.53
CA GLY A 37 12.30 -4.10 6.96
C GLY A 37 11.73 -5.37 7.60
N PHE A 38 10.56 -5.81 7.17
CA PHE A 38 9.95 -7.06 7.62
C PHE A 38 10.69 -8.30 7.10
N LEU A 39 11.03 -8.31 5.82
CA LEU A 39 11.77 -9.41 5.19
C LEU A 39 13.15 -9.59 5.83
N LEU A 40 13.83 -8.47 6.12
CA LEU A 40 15.10 -8.45 6.84
C LEU A 40 14.94 -8.95 8.28
N ASN A 41 13.84 -8.63 8.97
CA ASN A 41 13.55 -9.18 10.29
C ASN A 41 13.38 -10.70 10.24
N ILE A 42 12.61 -11.24 9.29
CA ILE A 42 12.45 -12.70 9.13
C ILE A 42 13.80 -13.39 8.91
N TRP A 43 14.65 -12.83 8.04
CA TRP A 43 15.98 -13.38 7.79
C TRP A 43 16.92 -13.25 9.00
N SER A 44 16.84 -12.15 9.75
CA SER A 44 17.64 -11.95 10.96
C SER A 44 17.22 -12.89 12.10
N PHE A 45 15.92 -13.15 12.27
CA PHE A 45 15.41 -14.14 13.24
C PHE A 45 15.75 -15.59 12.85
N GLY A 46 15.92 -15.88 11.56
CA GLY A 46 16.32 -17.20 11.06
C GLY A 46 17.76 -17.59 11.41
N GLN A 47 18.68 -16.63 11.57
CA GLN A 47 20.09 -16.90 11.89
C GLN A 47 20.35 -17.19 13.39
N GLN A 48 19.55 -16.68 14.32
CA GLN A 48 19.78 -16.88 15.76
C GLN A 48 19.32 -18.24 16.32
N ARG A 49 18.69 -19.11 15.50
CA ARG A 49 18.20 -20.44 15.93
C ARG A 49 18.82 -21.63 15.20
N VAL A 50 19.97 -21.43 14.56
CA VAL A 50 20.70 -22.54 13.88
C VAL A 50 21.33 -23.52 14.89
N GLU A 51 21.41 -23.19 16.18
CA GLU A 51 21.74 -24.16 17.23
C GLU A 51 20.46 -24.86 17.77
N GLY A 52 19.92 -25.79 16.96
CA GLY A 52 19.12 -26.92 17.48
C GLY A 52 17.61 -26.75 17.72
N GLY A 53 16.97 -25.65 17.32
CA GLY A 53 15.55 -25.39 17.61
C GLY A 53 14.69 -25.11 16.38
N ARG A 54 13.83 -26.07 16.01
CA ARG A 54 12.64 -26.00 15.12
C ARG A 54 12.48 -24.69 14.34
N THR A 55 12.61 -24.74 13.02
CA THR A 55 12.41 -23.59 12.13
C THR A 55 10.97 -23.04 12.29
N GLU A 56 10.87 -21.82 12.82
CA GLU A 56 9.60 -21.11 12.91
C GLU A 56 9.44 -20.26 11.65
N GLY A 57 8.47 -20.61 10.81
CA GLY A 57 8.19 -19.96 9.53
C GLY A 57 6.69 -19.93 9.25
N GLY A 58 6.28 -19.20 8.22
CA GLY A 58 4.87 -19.12 7.85
C GLY A 58 4.67 -18.52 6.45
N ALA A 59 3.50 -18.77 5.89
CA ALA A 59 3.02 -18.28 4.61
C ALA A 59 1.71 -17.52 4.81
N VAL A 60 1.46 -16.53 3.95
CA VAL A 60 0.18 -15.83 3.87
C VAL A 60 -0.39 -16.07 2.47
N ILE A 61 -1.60 -16.60 2.41
CA ILE A 61 -2.37 -16.77 1.17
C ILE A 61 -3.46 -15.70 1.17
N ILE A 62 -3.46 -14.82 0.17
CA ILE A 62 -4.44 -13.74 0.08
C ILE A 62 -5.49 -14.14 -0.96
N ILE A 63 -6.73 -14.38 -0.53
CA ILE A 63 -7.87 -14.67 -1.40
C ILE A 63 -8.85 -13.49 -1.30
N GLY A 64 -8.81 -12.59 -2.29
CA GLY A 64 -9.48 -11.29 -2.16
C GLY A 64 -8.91 -10.46 -1.00
N PRO A 65 -9.68 -9.56 -0.36
CA PRO A 65 -9.19 -8.79 0.80
C PRO A 65 -9.09 -9.64 2.08
N PHE A 66 -9.22 -10.97 1.99
CA PHE A 66 -9.18 -11.89 3.13
C PHE A 66 -7.83 -12.63 3.16
N PRO A 67 -6.93 -12.25 4.07
CA PRO A 67 -5.66 -12.95 4.25
C PRO A 67 -5.86 -14.22 5.09
N ILE A 68 -5.27 -15.33 4.63
CA ILE A 68 -5.22 -16.61 5.31
C ILE A 68 -3.76 -16.84 5.74
N ILE A 69 -3.52 -16.92 7.05
CA ILE A 69 -2.17 -17.08 7.61
C ILE A 69 -1.94 -18.53 8.01
N LEU A 70 -0.87 -19.12 7.48
CA LEU A 70 -0.36 -20.43 7.83
C LEU A 70 1.00 -20.24 8.51
N ALA A 71 1.10 -20.43 9.82
CA ALA A 71 2.35 -20.23 10.54
C ALA A 71 2.65 -21.41 11.45
N SER A 72 3.93 -21.76 11.57
CA SER A 72 4.39 -22.87 12.41
C SER A 72 4.54 -22.49 13.88
N SER A 73 4.45 -21.20 14.21
CA SER A 73 4.39 -20.72 15.60
C SER A 73 3.39 -19.57 15.75
N GLU A 74 2.80 -19.45 16.93
CA GLU A 74 1.87 -18.36 17.26
C GLU A 74 2.55 -16.98 17.13
N ARG A 75 3.86 -16.92 17.42
CA ARG A 75 4.65 -15.69 17.24
C ARG A 75 4.68 -15.28 15.78
N VAL A 76 5.00 -16.20 14.87
CA VAL A 76 5.00 -15.92 13.42
C VAL A 76 3.58 -15.63 12.92
N ALA A 77 2.57 -16.34 13.43
CA ALA A 77 1.17 -16.13 13.09
C ALA A 77 0.71 -14.70 13.39
N LYS A 78 0.98 -14.21 14.61
CA LYS A 78 0.62 -12.85 15.04
C LYS A 78 1.29 -11.79 14.19
N THR A 79 2.57 -11.98 13.88
CA THR A 79 3.33 -11.03 13.06
C THR A 79 2.79 -10.98 11.63
N LEU A 80 2.53 -12.14 11.01
CA LEU A 80 1.96 -12.23 9.66
C LEU A 80 0.52 -11.71 9.60
N LEU A 81 -0.27 -11.93 10.66
CA LEU A 81 -1.63 -11.40 10.79
C LEU A 81 -1.62 -9.88 10.82
N LEU A 82 -0.78 -9.27 11.67
CA LEU A 82 -0.67 -7.82 11.78
C LEU A 82 -0.27 -7.20 10.43
N LEU A 83 0.72 -7.77 9.76
CA LEU A 83 1.16 -7.31 8.44
C LEU A 83 0.04 -7.39 7.41
N SER A 84 -0.69 -8.50 7.39
CA SER A 84 -1.78 -8.72 6.44
C SER A 84 -2.92 -7.73 6.66
N ILE A 85 -3.26 -7.43 7.92
CA ILE A 85 -4.29 -6.43 8.25
C ILE A 85 -3.86 -5.05 7.77
N VAL A 86 -2.62 -4.64 8.06
CA VAL A 86 -2.08 -3.35 7.60
C VAL A 86 -2.16 -3.24 6.08
N LEU A 87 -1.78 -4.31 5.37
CA LEU A 87 -1.81 -4.35 3.90
C LEU A 87 -3.24 -4.26 3.36
N VAL A 88 -4.20 -4.97 3.95
CA VAL A 88 -5.62 -4.92 3.55
C VAL A 88 -6.21 -3.53 3.79
N ILE A 89 -5.94 -2.91 4.93
CA ILE A 89 -6.40 -1.55 5.24
C ILE A 89 -5.85 -0.57 4.20
N LEU A 90 -4.56 -0.65 3.89
CA LEU A 90 -3.94 0.18 2.87
C LEU A 90 -4.62 -0.02 1.50
N LEU A 91 -4.88 -1.27 1.13
CA LEU A 91 -5.54 -1.61 -0.13
C LEU A 91 -6.96 -1.04 -0.20
N ILE A 92 -7.71 -1.12 0.91
CA ILE A 92 -9.04 -0.53 1.03
C ILE A 92 -8.99 1.00 0.88
N VAL A 93 -8.05 1.67 1.56
CA VAL A 93 -7.88 3.13 1.45
C VAL A 93 -7.54 3.52 0.00
N LEU A 94 -6.63 2.78 -0.63
CA LEU A 94 -6.21 3.04 -2.00
C LEU A 94 -7.32 2.78 -3.03
N PHE A 95 -8.15 1.75 -2.84
CA PHE A 95 -9.18 1.39 -3.82
C PHE A 95 -10.54 2.06 -3.57
N PHE A 96 -10.88 2.39 -2.32
CA PHE A 96 -12.20 2.93 -1.99
C PHE A 96 -12.16 4.40 -1.59
N ALA A 97 -11.24 4.80 -0.71
CA ALA A 97 -11.19 6.18 -0.22
C ALA A 97 -10.61 7.14 -1.28
N LEU A 98 -9.59 6.69 -2.00
CA LEU A 98 -8.87 7.48 -2.99
C LEU A 98 -9.69 7.87 -4.24
N PRO A 99 -10.42 6.97 -4.92
CA PRO A 99 -11.29 7.39 -6.03
C PRO A 99 -12.46 8.26 -5.57
N MET A 100 -12.93 8.09 -4.33
CA MET A 100 -13.94 8.97 -3.74
C MET A 100 -13.40 10.40 -3.54
N LEU A 101 -12.12 10.54 -3.20
CA LEU A 101 -11.44 11.83 -3.07
C LEU A 101 -11.11 12.45 -4.44
N LEU A 102 -10.63 11.64 -5.39
CA LEU A 102 -10.32 12.08 -6.76
C LEU A 102 -11.58 12.54 -7.52
N ARG A 103 -12.72 11.87 -7.32
CA ARG A 103 -14.02 12.28 -7.90
C ARG A 103 -14.49 13.64 -7.40
N ARG A 104 -14.10 14.06 -6.20
CA ARG A 104 -14.43 15.40 -5.66
C ARG A 104 -13.60 16.52 -6.30
N VAL A 105 -12.45 16.18 -6.88
CA VAL A 105 -11.52 17.13 -7.53
C VAL A 105 -11.75 17.19 -9.05
N ALA A 106 -12.24 16.10 -9.66
CA ALA A 106 -12.40 15.97 -11.11
C ALA A 106 -13.76 16.44 -11.67
N THR A 107 -14.62 17.09 -10.88
CA THR A 107 -15.83 17.76 -11.39
C THR A 107 -15.58 19.26 -11.54
N PRO A 108 -15.12 19.74 -12.72
CA PRO A 108 -15.35 21.13 -13.09
C PRO A 108 -16.86 21.28 -13.32
N GLY A 109 -17.51 22.05 -12.45
CA GLY A 109 -18.82 22.62 -12.74
C GLY A 109 -18.70 23.72 -13.78
#